data_AF-A0A139HPF3-F1
#
_entry.id   AF-A0A139HPF3-F1
#
_cell.length_a   1.000
_cell.length_b   1.000
_cell.length_c   1.000
_cell.angle_alpha   90.00
_cell.angle_beta   90.00
_cell.angle_gamma   90.00
#
_symmetry.space_group_name_H-M   'P 1'
#
loop_
_entity.id
_entity.type
_entity.pdbx_description
1 polymer ?
#
loop_
_entity_poly.entity_id
_entity_poly.type
_entity_poly.pdbx_seq_one_letter_code
_entity_poly.pdbx_strand_id
1 'polypeptide(L)' 'MKQGLSHRSDKETLIAKNILPESTAAPAIQAQQKELEHHMRADSLEKALKDRPTQDQLVKEGILKDENAVSEA' A
#
# COMPACT_ATOMS: atom_id res chain seq x y z
N MET A 1 0.91 -22.87 31.93
CA MET A 1 1.95 -22.15 31.16
C MET A 1 2.62 -22.98 30.05
N LYS A 2 2.78 -24.31 30.15
CA LYS A 2 3.47 -25.12 29.12
C LYS A 2 2.76 -25.22 27.76
N GLN A 3 1.43 -25.30 27.72
CA GLN A 3 0.68 -25.56 26.47
C GLN A 3 0.61 -24.36 25.51
N GLY A 4 0.68 -23.12 26.00
CA GLY A 4 0.64 -21.93 25.14
C GLY A 4 1.97 -21.65 24.44
N LEU A 5 3.08 -22.09 25.03
CA LEU A 5 4.42 -21.87 24.49
C LEU A 5 4.74 -22.80 23.31
N SER A 6 4.16 -24.01 23.30
CA SER A 6 4.34 -24.98 22.20
C SER A 6 3.63 -24.58 20.92
N HIS A 7 2.60 -23.72 21.00
CA HIS A 7 1.84 -23.23 19.85
C HIS A 7 2.19 -21.77 19.49
N ARG A 8 3.26 -21.22 20.07
CA ARG A 8 3.67 -19.84 19.79
C ARG A 8 4.09 -19.73 18.32
N SER A 9 3.39 -18.88 17.57
CA SER A 9 3.76 -18.56 16.20
C SER A 9 5.10 -17.83 16.14
N ASP A 10 5.86 -18.08 15.09
CA ASP A 10 7.10 -17.39 14.78
C ASP A 10 6.86 -15.92 14.39
N LYS A 11 7.92 -15.12 14.44
CA LYS A 11 7.87 -13.68 14.16
C LYS A 11 7.38 -13.39 12.73
N GLU A 12 7.86 -14.15 11.75
CA GLU A 12 7.55 -13.96 10.33
C GLU A 12 6.06 -14.19 10.08
N THR A 13 5.47 -15.25 10.66
CA THR A 13 4.03 -15.51 10.60
C THR A 13 3.21 -14.36 11.18
N LEU A 14 3.66 -13.75 12.29
CA LEU A 14 2.96 -12.61 12.90
C LEU A 14 3.05 -11.35 12.03
N ILE A 15 4.18 -11.12 11.38
CA ILE A 15 4.36 -10.01 10.42
C ILE A 15 3.48 -10.22 9.19
N ALA A 16 3.50 -11.41 8.60
CA ALA A 16 2.69 -11.75 7.42
C ALA A 16 1.18 -11.60 7.68
N LYS A 17 0.74 -11.88 8.91
CA LYS A 17 -0.65 -11.67 9.35
C LYS A 17 -0.97 -10.24 9.78
N ASN A 18 -0.03 -9.30 9.62
CA ASN A 18 -0.15 -7.90 10.03
C ASN A 18 -0.43 -7.71 11.54
N ILE A 19 0.03 -8.66 12.37
CA ILE A 19 -0.10 -8.60 13.83
C ILE A 19 1.09 -7.85 14.43
N LEU A 20 2.31 -8.15 13.96
CA LEU A 20 3.53 -7.45 14.36
C LEU A 20 3.96 -6.53 13.21
N PRO A 21 4.33 -5.26 13.47
CA PRO A 21 4.90 -4.40 12.44
C PRO A 21 6.26 -4.94 11.98
N GLU A 22 6.49 -4.91 10.67
CA GLU A 22 7.81 -5.15 10.07
C GLU A 22 8.70 -3.93 10.27
N SER A 23 9.27 -3.79 11.46
CA SER A 23 10.14 -2.65 11.79
C SER A 23 11.35 -3.09 12.61
N THR A 24 12.48 -2.43 12.33
CA THR A 24 13.72 -2.52 13.12
C THR A 24 13.77 -1.45 14.22
N ALA A 25 12.79 -0.56 14.30
CA ALA A 25 12.73 0.50 15.30
C ALA A 25 12.43 -0.06 16.69
N ALA A 26 12.91 0.64 17.71
CA ALA A 26 12.67 0.27 19.09
C ALA A 26 11.15 0.26 19.40
N PRO A 27 10.65 -0.65 20.26
CA PRO A 27 9.21 -0.80 20.52
C PRO A 27 8.50 0.50 20.91
N ALA A 28 9.18 1.39 21.63
CA ALA A 28 8.63 2.66 22.08
C ALA A 28 8.28 3.64 20.94
N ILE A 29 8.92 3.53 19.78
CA ILE A 29 8.76 4.50 18.67
C ILE A 29 8.10 3.90 17.42
N GLN A 30 7.77 2.61 17.43
CA GLN A 30 7.13 1.93 16.29
C GLN A 30 5.80 2.58 15.89
N ALA A 31 5.03 3.08 16.86
CA ALA A 31 3.78 3.78 16.60
C ALA A 31 4.02 5.09 15.82
N GLN A 32 4.98 5.90 16.26
CA GLN A 32 5.33 7.17 15.60
C GLN A 32 5.91 6.96 14.21
N GLN A 33 6.74 5.92 14.02
CA GLN A 33 7.23 5.53 12.70
C GLN A 33 6.07 5.21 11.75
N LYS A 34 5.11 4.38 12.20
CA LYS A 34 3.95 3.99 11.39
C LYS A 34 3.09 5.19 11.00
N GLU A 35 2.89 6.12 11.92
CA GLU A 35 2.15 7.36 11.67
C GLU A 35 2.85 8.23 10.63
N LEU A 36 4.16 8.45 10.77
CA LEU A 36 4.96 9.19 9.80
C LEU A 36 4.89 8.54 8.40
N GLU A 37 5.09 7.22 8.31
CA GLU A 37 4.99 6.49 7.05
C GLU A 37 3.61 6.62 6.40
N HIS A 38 2.54 6.62 7.21
CA HIS A 38 1.18 6.83 6.70
C HIS A 38 1.04 8.21 6.05
N HIS A 39 1.48 9.27 6.74
CA HIS A 39 1.44 10.63 6.21
C HIS A 39 2.29 10.79 4.95
N MET A 40 3.52 10.27 4.95
CA MET A 40 4.39 10.31 3.77
C MET A 40 3.76 9.61 2.55
N ARG A 41 3.10 8.47 2.75
CA ARG A 41 2.38 7.77 1.67
C ARG A 41 1.16 8.57 1.19
N ALA A 42 0.40 9.17 2.12
CA ALA A 42 -0.74 10.01 1.78
C ALA A 42 -0.33 11.22 0.93
N ASP A 43 0.72 11.93 1.34
CA ASP A 43 1.24 13.10 0.61
C ASP A 43 1.75 12.73 -0.78
N SER A 44 2.47 11.59 -0.86
CA SER A 44 2.97 11.06 -2.14
C SER A 44 1.83 10.67 -3.09
N LEU A 45 0.78 10.05 -2.55
CA LEU A 45 -0.42 9.69 -3.30
C LEU A 45 -1.17 10.93 -3.77
N GLU A 46 -1.35 11.93 -2.91
CA GLU A 46 -2.01 13.18 -3.26
C GLU A 46 -1.31 13.86 -4.43
N LYS A 47 0.03 13.92 -4.38
CA LYS A 47 0.83 14.47 -5.48
C LYS A 47 0.61 13.69 -6.79
N ALA A 48 0.67 12.35 -6.74
CA ALA A 48 0.47 11.52 -7.92
C ALA A 48 -0.94 11.65 -8.51
N LEU A 49 -1.96 11.86 -7.66
CA LEU A 49 -3.33 12.08 -8.09
C LEU A 49 -3.54 13.45 -8.74
N LYS A 50 -2.82 14.49 -8.28
CA LYS A 50 -2.84 15.83 -8.90
C LYS A 50 -2.28 15.80 -10.32
N ASP A 51 -1.21 15.03 -10.53
CA ASP A 51 -0.54 14.89 -11.82
C ASP A 51 -1.16 13.77 -12.69
N ARG A 52 -2.34 13.25 -12.31
CA ARG A 52 -2.98 12.14 -13.01
C ARG A 52 -3.31 12.53 -14.47
N PRO A 53 -2.82 11.80 -15.48
CA PRO A 53 -3.13 12.08 -16.88
C PRO A 53 -4.62 11.99 -17.18
N THR A 54 -5.09 12.85 -18.08
CA THR A 54 -6.47 12.79 -18.56
C THR A 54 -6.68 11.61 -19.50
N GLN A 55 -7.95 11.25 -19.71
CA GLN A 55 -8.32 10.17 -20.63
C GLN A 55 -7.74 10.40 -22.05
N ASP A 56 -7.87 11.63 -22.57
CA ASP A 56 -7.37 11.98 -23.90
C ASP A 56 -5.85 11.81 -24.03
N GLN A 57 -5.10 12.13 -22.98
CA GLN A 57 -3.65 11.92 -22.94
C GLN A 57 -3.33 10.42 -23.01
N LEU A 58 -4.06 9.59 -22.27
CA LEU A 58 -3.87 8.13 -22.29
C LEU A 58 -4.26 7.50 -23.63
N VAL A 59 -5.29 8.02 -24.32
CA VAL A 59 -5.65 7.58 -25.69
C VAL A 59 -4.57 7.97 -26.69
N LYS A 60 -4.06 9.21 -26.60
CA LYS A 60 -2.98 9.70 -27.47
C LYS A 60 -1.69 8.88 -27.30
N GLU A 61 -1.39 8.46 -26.07
CA GLU A 61 -0.25 7.59 -25.77
C GLU A 61 -0.48 6.11 -26.14
N GLY A 62 -1.69 5.76 -26.60
CA GLY A 62 -2.06 4.39 -27.00
C GLY A 62 -2.26 3.44 -25.82
N ILE A 63 -2.35 3.97 -24.59
CA ILE A 63 -2.55 3.20 -23.36
C ILE A 63 -4.02 2.82 -23.21
N LEU A 64 -4.93 3.77 -23.47
CA LEU A 64 -6.37 3.57 -23.43
C LEU A 64 -6.94 3.47 -24.86
N LYS A 65 -7.93 2.60 -25.07
CA LYS A 65 -8.70 2.57 -26.32
C LYS A 65 -9.78 3.66 -26.27
N ASP A 66 -10.06 4.28 -27.41
CA ASP A 66 -11.16 5.23 -27.49
C ASP A 66 -12.49 4.48 -27.32
N GLU A 67 -13.20 4.73 -26.23
CA GLU A 67 -14.49 4.10 -25.93
C GLU A 67 -15.58 4.52 -26.93
N ASN A 68 -15.41 5.64 -27.67
CA ASN A 68 -16.28 5.98 -28.80
C ASN A 68 -16.02 5.15 -30.06
N ALA A 69 -14.94 4.36 -30.10
CA ALA A 69 -14.64 3.45 -31.20
C ALA A 69 -15.21 2.03 -31.00
N VAL A 70 -15.75 1.72 -29.82
CA VAL A 70 -16.21 0.35 -29.46
C VAL A 70 -17.74 0.25 -29.32
N SER A 71 -18.50 1.31 -29.64
CA SER A 71 -19.97 1.28 -29.70
C SER A 71 -20.55 0.95 -31.08
N GLU A 72 -19.71 0.62 -32.07
CA GLU A 72 -20.12 0.09 -33.37
C GLU A 72 -19.48 -1.29 -33.65
N ALA A 73 -19.99 -2.35 -33.01
CA ALA A 73 -19.84 -3.74 -33.44
C ALA A 73 -20.96 -4.62 -32.86
#